data_AF-A0A0J6S0S6-F1
#
_entry.id   AF-A0A0J6S0S6-F1
#
_cell.length_a   1.000
_cell.length_b   1.000
_cell.length_c   1.000
_cell.angle_alpha   90.00
_cell.angle_beta   90.00
_cell.angle_gamma   90.00
#
_symmetry.space_group_name_H-M   'P 1'
#
loop_
_entity.id
_entity.type
_entity.pdbx_description
1 polymer ?
#
loop_
_entity_poly.entity_id
_entity_poly.type
_entity_poly.pdbx_seq_one_letter_code
_entity_poly.pdbx_strand_id
1 'polypeptide(L)'
;MSSSTTTLFDERERAYEAMFALDEELRFRALARRNRMLGAWMCERLNLTGPEAEAYVRELVEAVAVLPQAGRTPDEALADRLRADLAGRGAEAEAAALPGLIARYGAEAARTVREQARPG
;
A
#
# COMPACT_ATOMS: atom_id res chain seq x y z
N MET A 1 6.53 27.11 -41.44
CA MET A 1 7.15 26.04 -40.64
C MET A 1 7.03 26.47 -39.18
N SER A 2 6.04 25.95 -38.45
CA SER A 2 5.90 26.27 -37.02
C SER A 2 7.03 25.59 -36.25
N SER A 3 7.94 26.39 -35.69
CA SER A 3 8.93 25.91 -34.74
C SER A 3 8.29 25.97 -33.35
N SER A 4 7.99 24.81 -32.77
CA SER A 4 7.61 24.72 -31.37
C SER A 4 8.89 24.83 -30.52
N THR A 5 9.21 26.04 -30.05
CA THR A 5 10.31 26.24 -29.10
C THR A 5 9.83 25.87 -27.69
N THR A 6 10.10 24.63 -27.26
CA THR A 6 9.97 24.24 -25.85
C THR A 6 10.98 25.05 -25.03
N THR A 7 10.55 25.70 -23.95
CA THR A 7 11.44 26.50 -23.11
C THR A 7 12.08 25.63 -22.01
N LEU A 8 13.24 26.04 -21.50
CA LEU A 8 13.90 25.38 -20.35
C LEU A 8 12.99 25.30 -19.11
N PHE A 9 12.08 26.26 -18.94
CA PHE A 9 11.10 26.24 -17.87
C PHE A 9 10.11 25.07 -18.07
N ASP A 10 9.57 24.91 -19.28
CA ASP A 10 8.66 23.82 -19.63
C ASP A 10 9.32 22.44 -19.46
N GLU A 11 10.61 22.32 -19.78
CA GLU A 11 11.37 21.07 -19.60
C GLU A 11 11.52 20.69 -18.13
N ARG A 12 11.78 21.68 -17.25
CA ARG A 12 11.87 21.45 -15.80
C ARG A 12 10.52 21.11 -15.20
N GLU A 13 9.46 21.81 -15.59
CA GLU A 13 8.09 21.54 -15.13
C GLU A 13 7.68 20.10 -15.44
N ARG A 14 7.86 19.66 -16.70
CA ARG A 14 7.58 18.28 -17.11
C ARG A 14 8.40 17.25 -16.34
N ALA A 15 9.67 17.54 -16.05
CA ALA A 15 10.52 16.65 -15.28
C ALA A 15 10.02 16.51 -13.82
N TYR A 16 9.57 17.61 -13.21
CA TYR A 16 8.98 17.55 -11.87
C TYR A 16 7.67 16.76 -11.87
N GLU A 17 6.74 17.03 -12.79
CA GLU A 17 5.48 16.29 -12.91
C GLU A 17 5.71 14.79 -13.10
N ALA A 18 6.65 14.42 -13.98
CA ALA A 18 7.01 13.02 -14.21
C ALA A 18 7.59 12.36 -12.95
N MET A 19 8.43 13.08 -12.19
CA MET A 19 8.98 12.58 -10.92
C MET A 19 7.87 12.38 -9.88
N PHE A 20 6.96 13.35 -9.73
CA PHE A 20 5.83 13.24 -8.80
C PHE A 20 4.91 12.08 -9.15
N ALA A 21 4.56 11.92 -10.43
CA ALA A 21 3.72 10.81 -10.89
C ALA A 21 4.40 9.45 -10.64
N LEU A 22 5.71 9.36 -10.88
CA LEU A 22 6.49 8.16 -10.59
C LEU A 22 6.51 7.86 -9.08
N ASP A 23 6.79 8.85 -8.25
CA ASP A 23 6.84 8.68 -6.79
C ASP A 23 5.49 8.22 -6.23
N GLU A 24 4.38 8.79 -6.69
CA GLU A 24 3.05 8.38 -6.25
C GLU A 24 2.70 6.96 -6.73
N GLU A 25 3.06 6.61 -7.97
CA GLU A 25 2.88 5.24 -8.50
C GLU A 25 3.68 4.21 -7.69
N LEU A 26 4.95 4.51 -7.38
CA LEU A 26 5.80 3.62 -6.57
C LEU A 26 5.26 3.50 -5.15
N ARG A 27 4.77 4.59 -4.56
CA ARG A 27 4.12 4.59 -3.25
C ARG A 27 2.85 3.74 -3.27
N PHE A 28 1.98 3.90 -4.26
CA PHE A 28 0.74 3.12 -4.39
C PHE A 28 1.04 1.62 -4.52
N ARG A 29 1.99 1.24 -5.39
CA ARG A 29 2.46 -0.14 -5.53
C ARG A 29 3.01 -0.71 -4.23
N ALA A 30 3.78 0.08 -3.48
CA ALA A 30 4.33 -0.36 -2.21
C ALA A 30 3.22 -0.59 -1.16
N LEU A 31 2.24 0.29 -1.08
CA LEU A 31 1.08 0.12 -0.18
C LEU A 31 0.25 -1.11 -0.55
N ALA A 32 -0.02 -1.33 -1.84
CA ALA A 32 -0.73 -2.52 -2.32
C ALA A 32 0.02 -3.81 -1.95
N ARG A 33 1.34 -3.82 -2.13
CA ARG A 33 2.17 -4.98 -1.77
C ARG A 33 2.22 -5.21 -0.26
N ARG A 34 2.36 -4.16 0.56
CA ARG A 34 2.26 -4.25 2.02
C ARG A 34 0.92 -4.86 2.44
N ASN A 35 -0.19 -4.34 1.91
CA ASN A 35 -1.53 -4.81 2.27
C ASN A 35 -1.74 -6.27 1.87
N ARG A 36 -1.16 -6.71 0.75
CA ARG A 36 -1.17 -8.13 0.37
C ARG A 36 -0.47 -9.02 1.39
N MET A 37 0.70 -8.60 1.90
CA MET A 37 1.44 -9.36 2.92
C MET A 37 0.69 -9.39 4.26
N LEU A 38 0.12 -8.26 4.66
CA LEU A 38 -0.75 -8.20 5.85
C LEU A 38 -1.98 -9.09 5.70
N GLY A 39 -2.61 -9.09 4.52
CA GLY A 39 -3.78 -9.94 4.25
C GLY A 39 -3.46 -11.42 4.33
N ALA A 40 -2.31 -11.85 3.81
CA ALA A 40 -1.87 -13.23 3.94
C ALA A 40 -1.70 -13.63 5.43
N TRP A 41 -1.03 -12.77 6.21
CA TRP A 41 -0.88 -13.00 7.66
C TRP A 41 -2.22 -13.04 8.37
N MET A 42 -3.14 -12.14 8.05
CA MET A 42 -4.49 -12.12 8.61
C MET A 42 -5.27 -13.39 8.30
N CYS A 43 -5.22 -13.91 7.06
CA CYS A 43 -5.91 -15.13 6.69
C CYS A 43 -5.51 -16.32 7.57
N GLU A 44 -4.23 -16.42 7.95
CA GLU A 44 -3.75 -17.43 8.90
C GLU A 44 -4.40 -17.27 10.28
N ARG A 45 -4.57 -16.04 10.77
CA ARG A 45 -5.14 -15.75 12.10
C ARG A 45 -6.65 -15.88 12.15
N LEU A 46 -7.31 -15.54 11.05
CA LEU A 46 -8.75 -15.62 10.89
C LEU A 46 -9.20 -17.01 10.40
N ASN A 47 -8.26 -17.94 10.16
CA ASN A 47 -8.49 -19.28 9.62
C ASN A 47 -9.26 -19.26 8.28
N LEU A 48 -8.96 -18.29 7.43
CA LEU A 48 -9.55 -18.16 6.09
C LEU A 48 -8.72 -18.98 5.10
N THR A 49 -9.39 -19.69 4.20
CA THR A 49 -8.74 -20.52 3.18
C THR A 49 -9.44 -20.41 1.84
N GLY A 50 -8.74 -20.82 0.77
CA GLY A 50 -9.30 -20.88 -0.58
C GLY A 50 -9.89 -19.53 -1.05
N PRO A 51 -11.09 -19.52 -1.66
CA PRO A 51 -11.70 -18.31 -2.20
C PRO A 51 -11.93 -17.20 -1.17
N GLU A 52 -12.17 -17.55 0.10
CA GLU A 52 -12.39 -16.57 1.17
C GLU A 52 -11.09 -15.82 1.50
N ALA A 53 -9.98 -16.54 1.59
CA ALA A 53 -8.66 -15.93 1.80
C ALA A 53 -8.26 -15.02 0.63
N GLU A 54 -8.52 -15.45 -0.61
CA GLU A 54 -8.25 -14.64 -1.80
C GLU A 54 -9.09 -13.35 -1.83
N ALA A 55 -10.38 -13.45 -1.47
CA ALA A 55 -11.25 -12.30 -1.38
C ALA A 55 -10.77 -11.31 -0.31
N TYR A 56 -10.43 -11.81 0.88
CA TYR A 56 -9.94 -10.98 1.98
C TYR A 56 -8.65 -10.23 1.62
N VAL A 57 -7.68 -10.92 1.02
CA VAL A 57 -6.44 -10.30 0.54
C VAL A 57 -6.73 -9.24 -0.52
N ARG A 58 -7.62 -9.53 -1.47
CA ARG A 58 -8.00 -8.57 -2.53
C ARG A 58 -8.64 -7.31 -1.92
N GLU A 59 -9.57 -7.46 -1.00
CA GLU A 59 -10.23 -6.33 -0.33
C GLU A 59 -9.24 -5.46 0.45
N LEU A 60 -8.20 -6.04 1.03
CA LEU A 60 -7.14 -5.27 1.70
C LEU A 60 -6.27 -4.51 0.70
N VAL A 61 -5.98 -5.09 -0.46
CA VAL A 61 -5.25 -4.39 -1.53
C VAL A 61 -6.10 -3.23 -2.09
N GLU A 62 -7.38 -3.46 -2.34
CA GLU A 62 -8.31 -2.44 -2.83
C GLU A 62 -8.49 -1.28 -1.83
N ALA A 63 -8.41 -1.56 -0.52
CA ALA A 63 -8.47 -0.53 0.52
C ALA A 63 -7.35 0.52 0.45
N VAL A 64 -6.28 0.28 -0.32
CA VAL A 64 -5.22 1.30 -0.56
C VAL A 64 -5.76 2.51 -1.32
N ALA A 65 -6.77 2.31 -2.17
CA ALA A 65 -7.39 3.39 -2.94
C ALA A 65 -8.43 4.19 -2.12
N VAL A 66 -8.72 3.77 -0.89
CA VAL A 66 -9.69 4.42 -0.02
C VAL A 66 -8.99 5.49 0.81
N LEU A 67 -9.49 6.73 0.72
CA LEU A 67 -9.01 7.82 1.56
C LEU A 67 -9.38 7.56 3.02
N PRO A 68 -8.43 7.70 3.97
CA PRO A 68 -8.73 7.58 5.39
C PRO A 68 -9.63 8.72 5.84
N GLN A 69 -10.32 8.51 6.96
CA GLN A 69 -11.12 9.52 7.63
C GLN A 69 -10.24 10.71 8.03
N ALA A 70 -10.83 11.90 8.12
CA ALA A 70 -10.12 13.11 8.50
C ALA A 70 -9.37 12.92 9.84
N GLY A 71 -8.08 13.26 9.84
CA GLY A 71 -7.21 13.12 11.01
C GLY A 71 -6.65 11.71 11.24
N ARG A 72 -6.85 10.77 10.31
CA ARG A 72 -6.21 9.45 10.32
C ARG A 72 -5.23 9.30 9.16
N THR A 73 -4.10 8.66 9.44
CA THR A 73 -3.19 8.15 8.40
C THR A 73 -3.75 6.86 7.79
N PRO A 74 -3.33 6.50 6.55
CA PRO A 74 -3.70 5.21 5.94
C PRO A 74 -3.31 4.00 6.80
N ASP A 75 -2.20 4.11 7.54
CA ASP A 75 -1.67 3.03 8.37
C ASP A 75 -2.50 2.85 9.64
N GLU A 76 -2.97 3.94 10.24
CA GLU A 76 -3.89 3.90 11.37
C GLU A 76 -5.24 3.30 10.96
N ALA A 77 -5.82 3.79 9.85
CA ALA A 77 -7.10 3.28 9.34
C ALA A 77 -7.02 1.77 9.02
N LEU A 78 -5.91 1.32 8.42
CA LEU A 78 -5.66 -0.09 8.19
C LEU A 78 -5.52 -0.86 9.51
N ALA A 79 -4.71 -0.37 10.45
CA ALA A 79 -4.52 -1.03 11.73
C ALA A 79 -5.85 -1.19 12.49
N ASP A 80 -6.71 -0.18 12.46
CA ASP A 80 -8.02 -0.22 13.11
C ASP A 80 -8.94 -1.27 12.48
N ARG A 81 -8.98 -1.34 11.14
CA ARG A 81 -9.70 -2.41 10.42
C ARG A 81 -9.20 -3.79 10.84
N LEU A 82 -7.88 -4.02 10.79
CA LEU A 82 -7.30 -5.33 11.11
C LEU A 82 -7.55 -5.73 12.57
N ARG A 83 -7.51 -4.77 13.52
CA ARG A 83 -7.89 -5.02 14.91
C ARG A 83 -9.35 -5.44 15.03
N ALA A 84 -10.25 -4.76 14.32
CA ALA A 84 -11.68 -5.09 14.34
C ALA A 84 -11.93 -6.49 13.76
N ASP A 85 -11.27 -6.84 12.66
CA ASP A 85 -11.40 -8.16 12.03
C ASP A 85 -10.90 -9.29 12.95
N LEU A 86 -9.75 -9.09 13.61
CA LEU A 86 -9.22 -10.03 14.62
C LEU A 86 -10.19 -10.20 15.80
N ALA A 87 -10.74 -9.10 16.31
CA ALA A 87 -11.71 -9.15 17.41
C ALA A 87 -13.01 -9.86 17.00
N GLY A 88 -13.51 -9.60 15.80
CA GLY A 88 -14.69 -10.27 15.24
C GLY A 88 -14.54 -11.78 15.03
N ARG A 89 -13.32 -12.32 15.22
CA ARG A 89 -12.99 -13.75 15.11
C ARG A 89 -12.34 -14.32 16.38
N GLY A 90 -12.29 -13.57 17.49
CA GLY A 90 -11.72 -14.03 18.76
C GLY A 90 -10.19 -14.18 18.76
N ALA A 91 -9.50 -13.45 17.88
CA ALA A 91 -8.05 -13.42 17.74
C ALA A 91 -7.44 -12.09 18.23
N GLU A 92 -8.09 -11.40 19.18
CA GLU A 92 -7.68 -10.07 19.66
C GLU A 92 -6.22 -10.02 20.15
N ALA A 93 -5.73 -11.12 20.73
CA ALA A 93 -4.37 -11.21 21.25
C ALA A 93 -3.30 -10.98 20.16
N GLU A 94 -3.60 -11.33 18.91
CA GLU A 94 -2.70 -11.18 17.77
C GLU A 94 -2.55 -9.71 17.34
N ALA A 95 -3.48 -8.83 17.74
CA ALA A 95 -3.47 -7.41 17.38
C ALA A 95 -2.20 -6.68 17.85
N ALA A 96 -1.53 -7.18 18.88
CA ALA A 96 -0.28 -6.63 19.40
C ALA A 96 0.86 -6.67 18.36
N ALA A 97 0.81 -7.59 17.39
CA ALA A 97 1.82 -7.72 16.34
C ALA A 97 1.65 -6.67 15.21
N LEU A 98 0.45 -6.09 15.05
CA LEU A 98 0.10 -5.26 13.90
C LEU A 98 1.05 -4.07 13.66
N PRO A 99 1.43 -3.25 14.67
CA PRO A 99 2.33 -2.12 14.43
C PRO A 99 3.69 -2.55 13.86
N GLY A 100 4.25 -3.65 14.39
CA GLY A 100 5.51 -4.20 13.93
C GLY A 100 5.42 -4.80 12.52
N LEU A 101 4.31 -5.49 12.21
CA LEU A 101 4.06 -6.05 10.89
C LEU A 101 3.84 -4.98 9.83
N ILE A 102 3.07 -3.92 10.13
CA ILE A 102 2.83 -2.80 9.23
C ILE A 102 4.17 -2.13 8.87
N ALA A 103 5.01 -1.85 9.87
CA ALA A 103 6.34 -1.26 9.64
C ALA A 103 7.26 -2.20 8.82
N ARG A 104 7.33 -3.48 9.20
CA ARG A 104 8.18 -4.48 8.52
C ARG A 104 7.77 -4.66 7.06
N TYR A 105 6.50 -4.96 6.81
CA TYR A 105 6.00 -5.20 5.47
C TYR A 105 5.97 -3.92 4.63
N GLY A 106 5.79 -2.75 5.24
CA GLY A 106 5.94 -1.46 4.57
C GLY A 106 7.36 -1.25 4.06
N ALA A 107 8.37 -1.49 4.90
CA ALA A 107 9.78 -1.38 4.52
C ALA A 107 10.17 -2.40 3.42
N GLU A 108 9.69 -3.62 3.53
CA GLU A 108 9.93 -4.66 2.53
C GLU A 108 9.29 -4.33 1.18
N ALA A 109 8.01 -3.93 1.19
CA ALA A 109 7.30 -3.55 -0.01
C ALA A 109 7.95 -2.36 -0.72
N ALA A 110 8.37 -1.34 0.04
CA ALA A 110 9.06 -0.17 -0.51
C ALA A 110 10.40 -0.55 -1.17
N ARG A 111 11.18 -1.47 -0.57
CA ARG A 111 12.39 -2.00 -1.21
C ARG A 111 12.09 -2.72 -2.50
N THR A 112 11.19 -3.71 -2.46
CA THR A 112 10.91 -4.55 -3.64
C THR A 112 10.39 -3.72 -4.81
N VAL A 113 9.50 -2.76 -4.57
CA VAL A 113 8.95 -1.91 -5.64
C VAL A 113 10.04 -1.02 -6.26
N ARG A 114 10.93 -0.46 -5.43
CA ARG A 114 12.07 0.33 -5.94
C ARG A 114 13.06 -0.52 -6.73
N GLU A 115 13.31 -1.76 -6.29
CA GLU A 115 14.16 -2.71 -7.01
C GLU A 115 13.56 -3.08 -8.37
N GLN A 116 12.25 -3.32 -8.43
CA GLN A 116 11.53 -3.61 -9.68
C GLN A 116 11.46 -2.41 -10.64
N ALA A 117 11.52 -1.19 -10.11
CA ALA A 117 11.49 0.02 -10.91
C ALA A 117 12.87 0.41 -11.48
N ARG A 118 13.95 -0.26 -11.09
CA ARG A 118 15.28 -0.01 -11.67
C ARG A 118 15.31 -0.53 -13.12
N PRO A 119 15.67 0.31 -14.11
CA PRO A 119 15.97 -0.18 -15.45
C PRO A 119 17.18 -1.11 -15.38
N GLY A 120 17.08 -2.27 -16.02
CA GLY A 120 18.16 -3.26 -16.13
C GLY A 120 19.26 -2.85 -17.09
#